data_AF-A0A142YGY0-F1
#
_entry.id   AF-A0A142YGY0-F1
#
_cell.length_a   1.000
_cell.length_b   1.000
_cell.length_c   1.000
_cell.angle_alpha   90.00
_cell.angle_beta   90.00
_cell.angle_gamma   90.00
#
_symmetry.space_group_name_H-M   'P 1'
#
loop_
_entity.id
_entity.type
_entity.pdbx_description
1 polymer ?
#
loop_
_entity_poly.entity_id
_entity_poly.type
_entity_poly.pdbx_seq_one_letter_code
_entity_poly.pdbx_strand_id
1 'polypeptide(L)'
;MATIEKKGNGWCGQFLYQGRRRYFTIGKVTEAEARAKADQVGYLVMRLNQGPIQLPPGVDVVDFVKRDGAAPTESSLDKETYSISGAGSRHAG
;
A
#
# COMPACT_ATOMS: atom_id res chain seq x y z
N MET A 1 -5.88 -16.24 2.66
CA MET A 1 -4.64 -16.87 3.16
C MET A 1 -3.52 -16.56 2.18
N ALA A 2 -2.37 -16.13 2.67
CA ALA A 2 -1.18 -15.90 1.85
C ALA A 2 -0.20 -17.07 2.01
N THR A 3 0.58 -17.36 0.98
CA THR A 3 1.58 -18.43 0.98
C THR A 3 2.93 -17.90 0.51
N ILE A 4 4.01 -18.58 0.88
CA ILE A 4 5.38 -18.24 0.47
C ILE A 4 5.98 -19.33 -0.43
N GLU A 5 6.88 -18.91 -1.31
CA GLU A 5 7.67 -19.78 -2.18
C GLU A 5 9.12 -19.29 -2.16
N LYS A 6 10.08 -20.22 -2.06
CA LYS A 6 11.50 -19.91 -2.17
C LYS A 6 11.87 -19.72 -3.64
N LYS A 7 12.42 -18.56 -4.00
CA LYS A 7 12.89 -18.21 -5.35
C LYS A 7 14.38 -17.88 -5.28
N GLY A 8 15.23 -18.85 -5.64
CA GLY A 8 16.68 -18.71 -5.54
C GLY A 8 17.14 -18.50 -4.08
N ASN A 9 17.75 -17.34 -3.81
CA ASN A 9 18.21 -16.96 -2.47
C ASN A 9 17.22 -16.04 -1.72
N GLY A 10 16.00 -15.87 -2.22
CA GLY A 10 14.97 -15.07 -1.58
C GLY A 10 13.60 -15.74 -1.56
N TRP A 11 12.62 -15.00 -1.04
CA TRP A 11 11.24 -15.45 -0.90
C TRP A 11 10.29 -14.55 -1.67
N CYS A 12 9.27 -15.16 -2.25
CA CYS A 12 8.10 -14.47 -2.80
C CYS A 12 6.84 -14.96 -2.08
N GLY A 13 5.85 -14.09 -1.97
CA GLY A 13 4.54 -14.42 -1.44
C GLY A 13 3.44 -14.29 -2.48
N GLN A 14 2.33 -14.99 -2.27
CA GLN A 14 1.12 -14.85 -3.06
C GLN A 14 -0.13 -14.88 -2.20
N PHE A 15 -1.19 -14.21 -2.65
CA PHE A 15 -2.49 -14.21 -1.99
C PHE A 15 -3.63 -14.01 -3.02
N LEU A 16 -4.85 -14.32 -2.62
CA LEU A 16 -6.07 -14.02 -3.39
C LEU A 16 -6.72 -12.75 -2.86
N TYR A 17 -7.04 -11.82 -3.75
CA TYR A 17 -7.82 -10.63 -3.44
C TYR A 17 -8.84 -10.39 -4.55
N GLN A 18 -10.12 -10.25 -4.18
CA GLN A 18 -11.24 -10.07 -5.13
C GLN A 18 -11.23 -11.10 -6.28
N GLY A 19 -10.98 -12.37 -5.96
CA GLY A 19 -10.93 -13.47 -6.92
C GLY A 19 -9.67 -13.51 -7.82
N ARG A 20 -8.77 -12.54 -7.71
CA ARG A 20 -7.52 -12.49 -8.49
C ARG A 20 -6.31 -12.84 -7.63
N ARG A 21 -5.40 -13.62 -8.19
CA ARG A 21 -4.13 -13.97 -7.53
C ARG A 21 -3.13 -12.84 -7.69
N ARG A 22 -2.50 -12.46 -6.59
CA ARG A 22 -1.48 -11.43 -6.51
C ARG A 22 -0.19 -12.03 -6.00
N TYR A 23 0.92 -11.53 -6.52
CA TYR A 23 2.27 -11.96 -6.16
C TYR A 23 3.04 -10.76 -5.64
N PHE A 24 3.92 -10.99 -4.66
CA PHE A 24 4.78 -9.96 -4.11
C PHE A 24 6.15 -10.54 -3.71
N THR A 25 7.18 -9.71 -3.78
CA THR A 25 8.52 -10.08 -3.34
C THR A 25 8.68 -9.79 -1.85
N ILE A 26 9.22 -10.76 -1.10
CA ILE A 26 9.59 -10.59 0.31
C ILE A 26 11.08 -10.25 0.41
N GLY A 27 11.92 -10.91 -0.39
CA GLY A 27 13.36 -10.67 -0.44
C GLY A 27 14.18 -11.75 0.29
N LYS A 28 15.43 -11.42 0.61
CA LYS A 28 16.40 -12.34 1.22
C LYS A 28 16.29 -12.31 2.74
N VAL A 29 15.33 -13.07 3.26
CA VAL A 29 15.05 -13.20 4.69
C VAL A 29 15.04 -14.68 5.09
N THR A 30 15.01 -14.95 6.40
CA THR A 30 14.80 -16.30 6.91
C THR A 30 13.40 -16.81 6.56
N GLU A 31 13.19 -18.13 6.57
CA GLU A 31 11.84 -18.69 6.36
C GLU A 31 10.85 -18.19 7.42
N ALA A 32 11.29 -18.04 8.67
CA ALA A 32 10.45 -17.58 9.76
C ALA A 32 9.94 -16.14 9.51
N GLU A 33 10.81 -15.24 9.07
CA GLU A 33 10.43 -13.88 8.68
C GLU A 33 9.50 -13.87 7.46
N ALA A 34 9.76 -14.74 6.47
CA ALA A 34 8.88 -14.86 5.31
C ALA A 34 7.48 -15.37 5.68
N ARG A 35 7.38 -16.36 6.58
CA ARG A 35 6.11 -16.86 7.12
C ARG A 35 5.37 -15.79 7.91
N ALA A 36 6.06 -15.09 8.82
CA ALA A 36 5.47 -14.00 9.59
C ALA A 36 4.92 -12.90 8.67
N LYS A 37 5.65 -12.56 7.60
CA LYS A 37 5.15 -11.62 6.59
C LYS A 37 3.90 -12.15 5.88
N ALA A 38 3.87 -13.43 5.48
CA ALA A 38 2.68 -14.00 4.84
C ALA A 38 1.46 -14.04 5.78
N ASP A 39 1.64 -14.37 7.05
CA ASP A 39 0.54 -14.34 8.04
C ASP A 39 -0.02 -12.92 8.20
N GLN A 40 0.86 -11.93 8.28
CA GLN A 40 0.51 -10.50 8.32
C GLN A 40 -0.26 -10.06 7.06
N VAL A 41 0.21 -10.43 5.86
CA VAL A 41 -0.50 -10.16 4.60
C VAL A 41 -1.86 -10.87 4.56
N GLY A 42 -1.92 -12.11 5.02
CA GLY A 42 -3.16 -12.88 5.12
C GLY A 42 -4.20 -12.18 5.99
N TYR A 43 -3.78 -11.63 7.12
CA TYR A 43 -4.63 -10.84 8.02
C TYR A 43 -5.14 -9.56 7.36
N LEU A 44 -4.27 -8.77 6.71
CA LEU A 44 -4.68 -7.55 6.01
C LEU A 44 -5.70 -7.82 4.91
N VAL A 45 -5.46 -8.84 4.09
CA VAL A 45 -6.36 -9.22 3.00
C VAL A 45 -7.72 -9.68 3.54
N MET A 46 -7.72 -10.42 4.65
CA MET A 46 -8.97 -10.79 5.34
C MET A 46 -9.74 -9.55 5.79
N ARG A 47 -9.06 -8.57 6.40
CA ARG A 47 -9.68 -7.32 6.86
C ARG A 47 -10.17 -6.45 5.70
N LEU A 48 -9.49 -6.43 4.56
CA LEU A 48 -9.99 -5.75 3.36
C LEU A 48 -11.25 -6.43 2.81
N ASN A 49 -11.28 -7.76 2.76
CA ASN A 49 -12.44 -8.50 2.25
C ASN A 49 -13.67 -8.38 3.16
N GLN A 50 -13.48 -8.23 4.47
CA GLN A 50 -14.57 -8.04 5.43
C GLN A 50 -15.12 -6.60 5.43
N GLY A 51 -14.39 -5.62 4.88
CA GLY A 51 -14.75 -4.20 4.89
C GLY A 51 -14.37 -3.32 6.11
N PRO A 52 -13.85 -3.79 7.26
CA PRO A 52 -13.48 -2.89 8.37
C PRO A 52 -12.24 -2.03 8.07
N ILE A 53 -11.43 -2.38 7.07
CA ILE A 53 -10.41 -1.50 6.50
C ILE A 53 -10.64 -1.42 5.00
N GLN A 54 -10.34 -0.27 4.41
CA GLN A 54 -10.48 -0.05 2.98
C GLN A 54 -9.12 0.28 2.38
N LEU A 55 -8.96 -0.09 1.12
CA LEU A 55 -7.78 0.29 0.37
C LEU A 55 -7.82 1.81 0.12
N PRO A 56 -6.75 2.57 0.40
CA PRO A 56 -6.73 3.99 0.09
C PRO A 56 -6.94 4.23 -1.41
N PRO A 57 -7.59 5.35 -1.81
CA PRO A 57 -7.80 5.66 -3.22
C PRO A 57 -6.49 5.65 -4.02
N GLY A 58 -6.48 4.96 -5.16
CA GLY A 58 -5.32 4.91 -6.06
C GLY A 58 -4.17 4.00 -5.62
N VAL A 59 -4.28 3.29 -4.49
CA VAL A 59 -3.25 2.36 -4.02
C VAL A 59 -3.52 0.94 -4.52
N ASP A 60 -2.50 0.24 -5.05
CA ASP A 60 -2.63 -1.18 -5.38
C ASP A 60 -2.57 -2.05 -4.11
N VAL A 61 -3.32 -3.15 -4.09
CA VAL A 61 -3.36 -4.06 -2.92
C VAL A 61 -2.00 -4.65 -2.58
N VAL A 62 -1.14 -4.90 -3.58
CA VAL A 62 0.23 -5.39 -3.37
C VAL A 62 1.07 -4.33 -2.68
N ASP A 63 0.94 -3.07 -3.10
CA ASP A 63 1.67 -1.96 -2.51
C ASP A 63 1.22 -1.65 -1.07
N PHE A 64 -0.08 -1.80 -0.80
CA PHE A 64 -0.64 -1.68 0.53
C PHE A 64 -0.07 -2.73 1.50
N VAL A 65 -0.08 -4.02 1.11
CA VAL A 65 0.41 -5.09 1.98
C VAL A 65 1.94 -5.10 2.13
N LYS A 66 2.67 -4.62 1.11
CA LYS A 66 4.13 -4.39 1.21
C LYS A 66 4.47 -3.35 2.28
N ARG A 67 3.63 -2.32 2.43
CA ARG A 67 3.76 -1.27 3.46
C ARG A 67 3.04 -1.59 4.77
N ASP A 68 2.75 -2.87 5.01
CA ASP A 68 2.11 -3.35 6.24
C ASP A 68 0.75 -2.69 6.55
N GLY A 69 0.06 -2.21 5.51
CA GLY A 69 -1.24 -1.55 5.63
C GLY A 69 -1.14 -0.06 5.96
N ALA A 70 0.05 0.53 5.96
CA ALA A 70 0.21 1.97 6.00
C ALA A 70 -0.32 2.58 4.69
N ALA A 71 -1.24 3.54 4.82
CA ALA A 71 -1.58 4.40 3.69
C ALA A 71 -0.32 5.15 3.24
N PRO A 72 -0.10 5.34 1.92
CA PRO A 72 0.93 6.25 1.47
C PRO A 72 0.60 7.63 2.06
N THR A 73 1.40 8.08 3.01
CA THR A 73 1.34 9.43 3.53
C THR A 73 1.60 10.36 2.35
N GLU A 74 0.65 11.26 2.08
CA GLU A 74 0.72 12.33 1.08
C GLU A 74 1.96 13.21 1.33
N SER A 75 3.12 12.72 0.93
CA SER A 75 4.44 13.35 1.14
C SER A 75 5.25 13.32 -0.15
N SER A 76 4.55 13.35 -1.29
CA SER A 76 5.14 13.73 -2.58
C SER A 76 4.04 14.22 -3.53
N LEU A 77 3.25 15.18 -3.06
CA LEU A 77 2.59 16.15 -3.93
C LEU A 77 3.01 17.52 -3.39
N ASP A 78 4.24 17.89 -3.69
CA ASP A 78 4.60 19.28 -3.91
C ASP A 78 3.63 19.84 -4.96
N LYS A 79 2.46 20.31 -4.50
CA LYS A 79 1.67 21.26 -5.27
C LYS A 79 2.42 22.58 -5.17
N GLU A 80 3.33 22.77 -6.10
CA GLU A 80 3.83 24.09 -6.48
C GLU A 80 2.60 24.99 -6.75
N THR A 81 2.36 25.89 -5.80
CA THR A 81 1.79 27.22 -5.97
C THR A 81 0.62 27.34 -6.96
N TYR A 82 -0.61 27.19 -6.45
CA TYR A 82 -1.73 27.96 -6.97
C TYR A 82 -2.09 29.04 -5.94
N SER A 83 -1.38 30.16 -6.04
CA SER A 83 -1.69 31.38 -5.29
C SER A 83 -3.10 31.84 -5.64
N ILE A 84 -4.06 31.54 -4.78
CA ILE A 84 -5.32 32.27 -4.77
C ILE A 84 -5.03 33.58 -4.01
N SER A 85 -4.90 34.68 -4.76
CA SER A 85 -4.99 36.03 -4.21
C SER A 85 -5.63 36.92 -5.25
N GLY A 86 -6.96 36.83 -5.33
CA GLY A 86 -7.79 37.92 -5.81
C GLY A 86 -8.38 38.63 -4.61
N ALA A 87 -8.04 39.91 -4.41
CA ALA A 87 -8.88 40.92 -3.75
C ALA A 87 -8.19 42.28 -3.91
N GLY A 88 -8.91 43.25 -4.47
CA GLY A 88 -8.35 44.47 -5.03
C GLY A 88 -8.09 45.61 -4.05
N SER A 89 -7.60 46.71 -4.62
CA SER A 89 -7.92 48.05 -4.15
C SER A 89 -7.70 49.05 -5.29
N ARG A 90 -8.82 49.55 -5.80
CA ARG A 90 -8.91 50.87 -6.41
C ARG A 90 -8.86 51.86 -5.25
N HIS A 91 -7.96 52.84 -5.30
CA HIS A 91 -8.25 54.13 -4.71
C HIS A 91 -7.57 55.22 -5.53
N ALA A 92 -8.43 56.13 -5.99
CA ALA A 92 -8.09 57.41 -6.59
C ALA A 92 -7.66 58.40 -5.51
N GLY A 93 -6.85 59.38 -5.90
CA GLY A 93 -6.41 60.53 -5.11
C GLY A 93 -5.36 61.29 -5.89
#